data_AF-A0A368W2M8-F1
#
_entry.id   AF-A0A368W2M8-F1
#
_cell.length_a   1.000
_cell.length_b   1.000
_cell.length_c   1.000
_cell.angle_alpha   90.00
_cell.angle_beta   90.00
_cell.angle_gamma   90.00
#
_symmetry.space_group_name_H-M   'P 1'
#
loop_
_entity.id
_entity.type
_entity.pdbx_description
1 polymer ?
#
loop_
_entity_poly.entity_id
_entity_poly.type
_entity_poly.pdbx_seq_one_letter_code
_entity_poly.pdbx_strand_id
1 'polypeptide(L)'
;MGLTGQAFRLTVDTEQVNRSGPFMYFWEPVFREGLANIGLSCKMSGDGGITPSPFMLRGSIEHIQDIIGEGKPVIAWDLFTSEFGVVYGYDEKEQLLLVEDSRKKQAIPYERLGSGASQGLFVLSLSSAGDQPDYRMAVKKALQMAVRHAFRERTFVGYTCGIAA
;
A
#
# COMPACT_ATOMS: atom_id res chain seq x y z
N MET A 1 5.72 3.44 -12.74
CA MET A 1 4.85 2.25 -12.89
C MET A 1 5.50 1.09 -13.66
N GLY A 2 6.24 1.32 -14.77
CA GLY A 2 6.84 0.23 -15.55
C GLY A 2 7.83 -0.63 -14.76
N LEU A 3 8.88 -0.02 -14.17
CA LEU A 3 9.91 -0.74 -13.41
C LEU A 3 9.39 -1.35 -12.11
N THR A 4 8.31 -0.83 -11.54
CA THR A 4 7.70 -1.40 -10.33
C THR A 4 6.84 -2.64 -10.64
N GLY A 5 6.66 -3.00 -11.91
CA GLY A 5 5.78 -4.11 -12.34
C GLY A 5 4.29 -3.84 -12.19
N GLN A 6 3.90 -2.78 -11.48
CA GLN A 6 2.52 -2.41 -11.16
C GLN A 6 1.67 -2.11 -12.41
N ALA A 7 2.28 -1.66 -13.51
CA ALA A 7 1.56 -1.37 -14.76
C ALA A 7 0.93 -2.61 -15.42
N PHE A 8 1.40 -3.82 -15.07
CA PHE A 8 0.95 -5.07 -15.67
C PHE A 8 -0.06 -5.82 -14.80
N ARG A 9 -0.51 -5.20 -13.71
CA ARG A 9 -1.42 -5.83 -12.77
C ARG A 9 -2.86 -5.59 -13.17
N LEU A 10 -3.58 -6.69 -13.39
CA LEU A 10 -5.00 -6.75 -13.64
C LEU A 10 -5.60 -7.83 -12.74
N THR A 11 -6.49 -7.41 -11.85
CA THR A 11 -7.32 -8.31 -11.07
C THR A 11 -8.77 -7.84 -11.23
N VAL A 12 -9.67 -8.80 -11.43
CA VAL A 12 -11.12 -8.55 -11.51
C VAL A 12 -11.87 -9.45 -10.54
N ASP A 13 -12.98 -8.95 -10.04
CA ASP A 13 -13.98 -9.74 -9.32
C ASP A 13 -14.75 -10.60 -10.36
N THR A 14 -14.94 -11.88 -10.06
CA THR A 14 -15.50 -12.86 -11.01
C THR A 14 -17.01 -12.72 -11.20
N GLU A 15 -17.71 -12.00 -10.31
CA GLU A 15 -19.17 -11.88 -10.34
C GLU A 15 -19.62 -10.48 -10.74
N GLN A 16 -18.83 -9.44 -10.45
CA GLN A 16 -19.25 -8.05 -10.62
C GLN A 16 -18.08 -7.12 -11.00
N VAL A 17 -18.37 -6.10 -11.81
CA VAL A 17 -17.40 -5.04 -12.10
C VAL A 17 -17.50 -3.97 -11.00
N ASN A 18 -16.47 -3.88 -10.16
CA ASN A 18 -16.43 -2.96 -9.03
C ASN A 18 -15.03 -2.33 -8.86
N ARG A 19 -14.87 -1.48 -7.84
CA ARG A 19 -13.60 -0.80 -7.57
C ARG A 19 -12.58 -1.66 -6.83
N SER A 20 -12.96 -2.76 -6.20
CA SER A 20 -12.02 -3.57 -5.41
C SER A 20 -11.08 -4.38 -6.28
N GLY A 21 -11.53 -4.81 -7.47
CA GLY A 21 -10.76 -5.62 -8.41
C GLY A 21 -9.28 -5.23 -8.52
N PRO A 22 -8.94 -4.02 -9.01
CA PRO A 22 -7.55 -3.58 -9.20
C PRO A 22 -6.67 -3.62 -7.94
N PHE A 23 -7.29 -3.60 -6.77
CA PHE A 23 -6.60 -3.58 -5.47
C PHE A 23 -6.56 -4.96 -4.80
N MET A 24 -7.25 -5.98 -5.33
CA MET A 24 -7.27 -7.30 -4.69
C MET A 24 -6.06 -8.16 -5.02
N TYR A 25 -4.97 -7.94 -4.29
CA TYR A 25 -3.79 -8.80 -4.31
C TYR A 25 -2.97 -8.63 -3.02
N PHE A 26 -2.01 -9.52 -2.77
CA PHE A 26 -1.14 -9.40 -1.60
C PHE A 26 -0.18 -8.22 -1.78
N TRP A 27 -0.52 -7.07 -1.17
CA TRP A 27 0.19 -5.81 -1.35
C TRP A 27 1.65 -5.87 -0.93
N GLU A 28 1.95 -6.40 0.26
CA GLU A 28 3.30 -6.38 0.82
C GLU A 28 4.40 -6.99 -0.08
N PRO A 29 4.30 -8.25 -0.51
CA PRO A 29 5.34 -8.83 -1.36
C PRO A 29 5.47 -8.09 -2.71
N VAL A 30 4.35 -7.62 -3.27
CA VAL A 30 4.33 -6.96 -4.57
C VAL A 30 4.94 -5.55 -4.51
N PHE A 31 4.58 -4.74 -3.51
CA PHE A 31 5.19 -3.43 -3.31
C PHE A 31 6.67 -3.56 -2.99
N ARG A 32 7.05 -4.49 -2.10
CA ARG A 32 8.45 -4.69 -1.72
C ARG A 32 9.33 -5.04 -2.93
N GLU A 33 8.90 -5.98 -3.78
CA GLU A 33 9.66 -6.36 -4.97
C GLU A 33 9.67 -5.25 -6.02
N GLY A 34 8.54 -4.57 -6.24
CA GLY A 34 8.44 -3.49 -7.22
C GLY A 34 9.26 -2.26 -6.84
N LEU A 35 9.24 -1.86 -5.56
CA LEU A 35 10.02 -0.74 -5.04
C LEU A 35 11.52 -1.02 -5.08
N ALA A 36 11.93 -2.28 -4.82
CA ALA A 36 13.33 -2.68 -4.94
C ALA A 36 13.89 -2.51 -6.36
N ASN A 37 13.06 -2.61 -7.40
CA ASN A 37 13.48 -2.36 -8.78
C ASN A 37 13.85 -0.90 -9.06
N ILE A 38 13.45 0.03 -8.18
CA ILE A 38 13.75 1.47 -8.30
C ILE A 38 14.61 1.99 -7.14
N GLY A 39 15.24 1.10 -6.37
CA GLY A 39 16.16 1.48 -5.30
C GLY A 39 15.47 1.93 -4.02
N LEU A 40 14.21 1.56 -3.83
CA LEU A 40 13.44 1.86 -2.64
C LEU A 40 13.21 0.60 -1.81
N SER A 41 13.27 0.75 -0.49
CA SER A 41 12.79 -0.22 0.49
C SER A 41 11.51 0.31 1.13
N CYS A 42 10.74 -0.60 1.73
CA CYS A 42 9.52 -0.22 2.42
C CYS A 42 9.28 -1.03 3.69
N LYS A 43 8.56 -0.41 4.62
CA LYS A 43 7.96 -1.07 5.78
C LYS A 43 6.45 -0.87 5.70
N MET A 44 5.71 -1.93 5.98
CA MET A 44 4.27 -2.00 5.75
C MET A 44 3.58 -2.57 6.97
N SER A 45 2.39 -2.05 7.28
CA SER A 45 1.55 -2.53 8.38
C SER A 45 0.12 -2.69 7.88
N GLY A 46 -0.45 -3.88 8.06
CA GLY A 46 -1.77 -4.25 7.53
C GLY A 46 -1.75 -4.57 6.03
N ASP A 47 -2.87 -5.11 5.54
CA ASP A 47 -3.05 -5.55 4.15
C ASP A 47 -4.16 -4.79 3.40
N GLY A 48 -4.79 -3.81 4.06
CA GLY A 48 -5.88 -3.01 3.51
C GLY A 48 -7.22 -3.75 3.39
N GLY A 49 -7.32 -5.01 3.84
CA GLY A 49 -8.53 -5.84 3.71
C GLY A 49 -9.13 -6.31 5.04
N ILE A 50 -8.41 -6.14 6.15
CA ILE A 50 -8.85 -6.60 7.48
C ILE A 50 -9.01 -5.43 8.44
N THR A 51 -10.08 -5.46 9.23
CA THR A 51 -10.32 -4.52 10.34
C THR A 51 -9.16 -4.58 11.33
N PRO A 52 -8.52 -3.44 11.64
CA PRO A 52 -7.36 -3.43 12.50
C PRO A 52 -7.70 -3.91 13.91
N SER A 53 -6.94 -4.86 14.42
CA SER A 53 -6.92 -5.15 15.85
C SER A 53 -6.28 -3.97 16.61
N PRO A 54 -6.56 -3.79 17.91
CA PRO A 54 -5.91 -2.76 18.71
C PRO A 54 -4.36 -2.84 18.69
N PHE A 55 -3.82 -4.04 18.56
CA PHE A 55 -2.38 -4.26 18.42
C PHE A 55 -1.83 -3.75 17.08
N MET A 56 -2.52 -4.06 15.98
CA MET A 56 -2.13 -3.55 14.65
C MET A 56 -2.25 -2.03 14.57
N LEU A 57 -3.33 -1.48 15.13
CA LEU A 57 -3.53 -0.04 15.18
C LEU A 57 -2.38 0.65 15.95
N ARG A 58 -2.07 0.17 17.16
CA ARG A 58 -0.97 0.70 17.97
C ARG A 58 0.36 0.63 17.22
N GLY A 59 0.73 -0.53 16.68
CA GLY A 59 1.98 -0.69 15.95
C GLY A 59 2.07 0.19 14.70
N SER A 60 0.94 0.45 14.02
CA SER A 60 0.88 1.38 12.90
C SER A 60 1.06 2.83 13.32
N ILE A 61 0.47 3.25 14.45
CA ILE A 61 0.65 4.61 14.98
C ILE A 61 2.11 4.82 15.40
N GLU A 62 2.71 3.89 16.13
CA GLU A 62 4.12 3.94 16.52
C GLU A 62 5.02 4.06 15.28
N HIS A 63 4.77 3.22 14.26
CA HIS A 63 5.50 3.31 12.99
C HIS A 63 5.30 4.67 12.29
N ILE A 64 4.08 5.21 12.28
CA ILE A 64 3.83 6.54 11.69
C ILE A 64 4.63 7.62 12.42
N GLN A 65 4.62 7.60 13.75
CA GLN A 65 5.32 8.57 14.59
C GLN A 65 6.84 8.51 14.36
N ASP A 66 7.42 7.30 14.32
CA ASP A 66 8.85 7.10 14.05
C ASP A 66 9.27 7.75 12.72
N ILE A 67 8.53 7.47 11.65
CA ILE A 67 8.88 7.92 10.30
C ILE A 67 8.66 9.43 10.14
N ILE A 68 7.61 9.98 10.74
CA ILE A 68 7.38 11.43 10.76
C ILE A 68 8.47 12.12 11.60
N GLY A 69 8.93 11.50 12.69
CA GLY A 69 10.06 11.98 13.49
C GLY A 69 11.36 12.08 12.67
N GLU A 70 11.53 11.23 11.66
CA GLU A 70 12.63 11.33 10.68
C GLU A 70 12.41 12.39 9.59
N GLY A 71 11.30 13.14 9.64
CA GLY A 71 10.93 14.15 8.64
C GLY A 71 10.38 13.57 7.35
N LYS A 72 9.90 12.33 7.35
CA LYS A 72 9.35 11.65 6.16
C LYS A 72 7.84 11.43 6.31
N PRO A 73 7.06 11.59 5.23
CA PRO A 73 5.64 11.25 5.26
C PRO A 73 5.43 9.73 5.19
N VAL A 74 4.23 9.31 5.57
CA VAL A 74 3.78 7.91 5.49
C VAL A 74 2.56 7.82 4.59
N ILE A 75 2.48 6.78 3.76
CA ILE A 75 1.33 6.52 2.89
C ILE A 75 0.33 5.65 3.66
N ALA A 76 -0.96 5.97 3.56
CA ALA A 76 -2.03 5.17 4.14
C ALA A 76 -3.15 4.93 3.12
N TRP A 77 -3.84 3.79 3.25
CA TRP A 77 -5.02 3.48 2.45
C TRP A 77 -6.29 3.95 3.17
N ASP A 78 -7.28 4.38 2.39
CA ASP A 78 -8.65 4.54 2.85
C ASP A 78 -8.84 5.54 4.00
N LEU A 79 -8.22 6.71 3.85
CA LEU A 79 -8.32 7.83 4.79
C LEU A 79 -9.71 8.48 4.72
N PHE A 80 -10.09 9.00 3.54
CA PHE A 80 -11.45 9.52 3.28
C PHE A 80 -12.08 8.96 2.00
N THR A 81 -11.26 8.42 1.10
CA THR A 81 -11.66 7.72 -0.13
C THR A 81 -10.99 6.36 -0.19
N SER A 82 -11.54 5.43 -0.97
CA SER A 82 -10.91 4.14 -1.27
C SER A 82 -9.69 4.30 -2.20
N GLU A 83 -8.73 5.13 -1.81
CA GLU A 83 -7.48 5.44 -2.48
C GLU A 83 -6.35 5.61 -1.44
N PHE A 84 -5.13 5.81 -1.92
CA PHE A 84 -3.99 6.16 -1.08
C PHE A 84 -3.99 7.65 -0.77
N GLY A 85 -3.64 7.99 0.47
CA GLY A 85 -3.26 9.33 0.86
C GLY A 85 -2.03 9.33 1.76
N VAL A 86 -1.74 10.48 2.36
CA VAL A 86 -0.50 10.75 3.06
C VAL A 86 -0.80 11.21 4.49
N VAL A 87 -0.06 10.65 5.44
CA VAL A 87 0.07 11.13 6.81
C VAL A 87 1.39 11.91 6.89
N TYR A 88 1.31 13.18 7.23
CA TYR A 88 2.47 14.09 7.22
C TYR A 88 2.76 14.73 8.58
N GLY A 89 1.94 14.46 9.59
CA GLY A 89 2.15 14.95 10.96
C GLY A 89 1.26 14.23 11.96
N TYR A 90 1.48 14.48 13.23
CA TYR A 90 0.63 14.02 14.31
C TYR A 90 0.63 15.01 15.48
N ASP A 91 -0.45 15.01 16.26
CA ASP A 91 -0.52 15.61 17.58
C ASP A 91 -0.64 14.47 18.60
N GLU A 92 0.37 14.34 19.46
CA GLU A 92 0.42 13.29 20.47
C GLU A 92 -0.54 13.55 21.64
N LYS A 93 -0.75 14.83 21.99
CA LYS A 93 -1.61 15.20 23.12
C LYS A 93 -3.07 14.96 22.79
N GLU A 94 -3.48 15.37 21.60
CA GLU A 94 -4.86 15.23 21.12
C GLU A 94 -5.10 13.90 20.39
N GLN A 95 -4.06 13.06 20.23
CA GLN A 95 -4.10 11.79 19.50
C GLN A 95 -4.68 11.91 18.09
N LEU A 96 -4.17 12.90 17.33
CA LEU A 96 -4.60 13.20 15.97
C LEU A 96 -3.49 12.93 14.96
N LEU A 97 -3.84 12.33 13.82
CA LEU A 97 -3.00 12.27 12.63
C LEU A 97 -3.38 13.40 11.68
N LEU A 98 -2.39 14.11 11.16
CA LEU A 98 -2.56 15.10 10.10
C LEU A 98 -2.45 14.39 8.75
N VAL A 99 -3.56 14.32 8.03
CA VAL A 99 -3.68 13.52 6.81
C VAL A 99 -4.20 14.33 5.62
N GLU A 100 -3.86 13.88 4.42
CA GLU A 100 -4.27 14.46 3.15
C GLU A 100 -4.48 13.36 2.11
N ASP A 101 -5.63 13.35 1.44
CA ASP A 101 -5.88 12.52 0.26
C ASP A 101 -6.41 13.38 -0.91
N SER A 102 -6.82 12.74 -2.00
CA SER A 102 -7.33 13.40 -3.20
C SER A 102 -8.55 14.30 -2.96
N ARG A 103 -9.31 14.10 -1.87
CA ARG A 103 -10.50 14.89 -1.54
C ARG A 103 -10.19 16.06 -0.63
N LYS A 104 -9.44 15.82 0.45
CA LYS A 104 -9.27 16.83 1.50
C LYS A 104 -8.05 16.60 2.37
N LYS A 105 -7.69 17.69 3.06
CA LYS A 105 -6.71 17.74 4.14
C LYS A 105 -7.44 17.94 5.46
N GLN A 106 -7.21 17.05 6.42
CA GLN A 106 -7.92 17.08 7.71
C GLN A 106 -7.13 16.32 8.79
N ALA A 107 -7.32 16.69 10.06
CA ALA A 107 -6.85 15.91 11.20
C ALA A 107 -7.88 14.80 11.55
N ILE A 108 -7.41 13.57 11.76
CA ILE A 108 -8.24 12.42 12.17
C ILE A 108 -7.76 11.85 13.51
N PRO A 109 -8.66 11.38 14.40
CA PRO A 109 -8.27 10.61 15.57
C PRO A 109 -7.47 9.35 15.21
N TYR A 110 -6.54 8.92 16.06
CA TYR A 110 -5.77 7.69 15.86
C TYR A 110 -6.67 6.47 15.63
N GLU A 111 -7.77 6.36 16.38
CA GLU A 111 -8.77 5.29 16.25
C GLU A 111 -9.47 5.22 14.89
N ARG A 112 -9.39 6.28 14.07
CA ARG A 112 -9.95 6.31 12.72
C ARG A 112 -9.01 5.73 11.66
N LEU A 113 -7.76 5.44 12.00
CA LEU A 113 -6.82 4.83 11.07
C LEU A 113 -7.29 3.40 10.73
N GLY A 114 -7.55 3.15 9.44
CA GLY A 114 -8.08 1.87 8.96
C GLY A 114 -9.58 1.67 9.19
N SER A 115 -10.31 2.71 9.61
CA SER A 115 -11.77 2.67 9.78
C SER A 115 -12.53 3.28 8.60
N GLY A 116 -11.91 3.34 7.41
CA GLY A 116 -12.51 3.89 6.21
C GLY A 116 -13.59 2.97 5.59
N ALA A 117 -13.96 3.23 4.33
CA ALA A 117 -15.01 2.47 3.65
C ALA A 117 -14.68 0.97 3.49
N SER A 118 -13.40 0.64 3.32
CA SER A 118 -12.88 -0.73 3.27
C SER A 118 -12.72 -1.37 4.63
N GLN A 119 -12.76 -0.58 5.71
CA GLN A 119 -12.42 -1.01 7.07
C GLN A 119 -11.09 -1.77 7.14
N GLY A 120 -10.14 -1.43 6.26
CA GLY A 120 -8.86 -2.08 6.14
C GLY A 120 -7.73 -1.14 6.55
N LEU A 121 -6.85 -1.61 7.43
CA LEU A 121 -5.63 -0.87 7.76
C LEU A 121 -4.54 -1.18 6.75
N PHE A 122 -3.95 -0.12 6.20
CA PHE A 122 -2.69 -0.21 5.47
C PHE A 122 -1.87 1.05 5.65
N VAL A 123 -0.62 0.87 6.02
CA VAL A 123 0.37 1.92 6.22
C VAL A 123 1.66 1.51 5.52
N LEU A 124 2.29 2.42 4.79
CA LEU A 124 3.49 2.20 4.00
C LEU A 124 4.46 3.36 4.20
N SER A 125 5.67 3.08 4.70
CA SER A 125 6.78 4.03 4.69
C SER A 125 7.82 3.61 3.67
N LEU A 126 8.47 4.59 3.04
CA LEU A 126 9.52 4.37 2.05
C LEU A 126 10.88 4.76 2.62
N SER A 127 11.93 4.10 2.17
CA SER A 127 13.31 4.44 2.47
C SER A 127 14.20 4.14 1.27
N SER A 128 15.37 4.79 1.20
CA SER A 128 16.36 4.42 0.20
C SER A 128 16.90 3.02 0.50
N ALA A 129 17.06 2.19 -0.52
CA ALA A 129 17.74 0.90 -0.41
C ALA A 129 19.27 1.03 -0.46
N GLY A 130 19.81 2.25 -0.54
CA GLY A 130 21.24 2.55 -0.63
C GLY A 130 21.68 2.71 -2.08
N ASP A 131 21.88 1.58 -2.77
CA ASP A 131 22.42 1.56 -4.13
C ASP A 131 21.34 1.69 -5.20
N GLN A 132 21.67 2.42 -6.28
CA GLN A 132 20.81 2.50 -7.45
C GLN A 132 20.83 1.15 -8.20
N PRO A 133 19.66 0.53 -8.48
CA PRO A 133 19.63 -0.74 -9.19
C PRO A 133 20.16 -0.62 -10.62
N ASP A 134 20.85 -1.66 -11.08
CA ASP A 134 21.17 -1.81 -12.50
C ASP A 134 19.87 -1.81 -13.33
N TYR A 135 19.78 -0.90 -14.31
CA TYR A 135 18.56 -0.69 -15.08
C TYR A 135 18.14 -1.96 -15.85
N ARG A 136 19.09 -2.68 -16.44
CA ARG A 136 18.80 -3.91 -17.18
C ARG A 136 18.24 -4.99 -16.25
N MET A 137 18.78 -5.10 -15.05
CA MET A 137 18.28 -5.98 -14.01
C MET A 137 16.89 -5.55 -13.53
N ALA A 138 16.65 -4.26 -13.31
CA ALA A 138 15.34 -3.73 -12.91
C ALA A 138 14.26 -4.04 -13.95
N VAL A 139 14.54 -3.85 -15.25
CA VAL A 139 13.63 -4.23 -16.34
C VAL A 139 13.36 -5.73 -16.34
N LYS A 140 14.41 -6.56 -16.21
CA LYS A 140 14.26 -8.01 -16.15
C LYS A 140 13.36 -8.43 -14.99
N LYS A 141 13.56 -7.88 -13.79
CA LYS A 141 12.74 -8.17 -12.60
C LYS A 141 11.29 -7.70 -12.80
N ALA A 142 11.07 -6.52 -13.35
CA ALA A 142 9.72 -6.03 -13.65
C ALA A 142 8.97 -6.95 -14.63
N LEU A 143 9.65 -7.44 -15.68
CA LEU A 143 9.07 -8.42 -16.61
C LEU A 143 8.80 -9.78 -15.95
N GLN A 144 9.67 -10.22 -15.03
CA GLN A 144 9.43 -11.43 -14.25
C GLN A 144 8.18 -11.30 -13.36
N MET A 145 7.99 -10.13 -12.73
CA MET A 145 6.76 -9.82 -11.99
C MET A 145 5.54 -9.88 -12.90
N ALA A 146 5.62 -9.30 -14.11
CA ALA A 146 4.52 -9.30 -15.08
C ALA A 146 4.15 -10.72 -15.54
N VAL A 147 5.15 -11.55 -15.91
CA VAL A 147 4.92 -12.95 -16.32
C VAL A 147 4.36 -13.78 -15.16
N ARG A 148 4.84 -13.55 -13.94
CA ARG A 148 4.30 -14.22 -12.75
C ARG A 148 2.85 -13.83 -12.52
N HIS A 149 2.52 -12.53 -12.60
CA HIS A 149 1.15 -12.05 -12.50
C HIS A 149 0.24 -12.65 -13.58
N ALA A 150 0.72 -12.75 -14.83
CA ALA A 150 -0.06 -13.28 -15.93
C ALA A 150 -0.47 -14.76 -15.76
N PHE A 151 0.35 -15.60 -15.13
CA PHE A 151 0.19 -17.06 -15.20
C PHE A 151 0.25 -17.81 -13.85
N ARG A 152 0.83 -17.23 -12.79
CA ARG A 152 1.25 -18.00 -11.60
C ARG A 152 0.91 -17.33 -10.28
N GLU A 153 0.37 -16.11 -10.30
CA GLU A 153 0.09 -15.37 -9.08
C GLU A 153 -1.24 -15.81 -8.48
N ARG A 154 -1.27 -15.89 -7.14
CA ARG A 154 -2.48 -16.18 -6.40
C ARG A 154 -3.23 -14.88 -6.14
N THR A 155 -4.55 -14.96 -6.16
CA THR A 155 -5.44 -13.86 -5.74
C THR A 155 -6.42 -14.38 -4.68
N PHE A 156 -7.32 -13.51 -4.22
CA PHE A 156 -8.33 -13.81 -3.22
C PHE A 156 -9.50 -14.60 -3.83
N VAL A 157 -10.25 -15.30 -2.97
CA VAL A 157 -11.47 -16.02 -3.39
C VAL A 157 -12.47 -15.02 -4.00
N GLY A 158 -13.07 -15.39 -5.14
CA GLY A 158 -13.98 -14.51 -5.88
C GLY A 158 -13.26 -13.53 -6.83
N TYR A 159 -11.94 -13.64 -6.96
CA TYR A 159 -11.15 -12.83 -7.89
C TYR A 159 -10.35 -13.71 -8.84
N THR A 160 -10.05 -13.18 -10.01
CA THR A 160 -9.13 -13.74 -10.99
C THR A 160 -8.12 -12.66 -11.41
N CYS A 161 -6.93 -13.06 -11.84
CA CYS A 161 -5.85 -12.12 -12.16
C CYS A 161 -5.07 -12.55 -13.40
N GLY A 162 -4.33 -11.61 -14.00
CA GLY A 162 -3.48 -11.88 -15.14
C GLY A 162 -4.29 -12.16 -16.41
N ILE A 163 -3.92 -13.19 -17.16
CA ILE A 163 -4.61 -13.54 -18.42
C ILE A 163 -5.97 -14.21 -18.21
N ALA A 164 -6.24 -14.67 -17.00
CA ALA A 164 -7.52 -15.27 -16.63
C ALA A 164 -8.54 -14.22 -16.15
N ALA A 165 -8.16 -12.95 -16.11
CA ALA A 165 -9.03 -11.82 -15.78
C ALA A 165 -9.83 -11.32 -16.97
#